data_AF-A0A2R6JFM9-F1
#
_entry.id   AF-A0A2R6JFM9-F1
#
_cell.length_a   1.000
_cell.length_b   1.000
_cell.length_c   1.000
_cell.angle_alpha   90.00
_cell.angle_beta   90.00
_cell.angle_gamma   90.00
#
_symmetry.space_group_name_H-M   'P 1'
#
loop_
_entity.id
_entity.type
_entity.pdbx_description
1 polymer ?
#
loop_
_entity_poly.entity_id
_entity_poly.type
_entity_poly.pdbx_seq_one_letter_code
_entity_poly.pdbx_strand_id
1 'polypeptide(L)'
;MTDAPVPAAVREDDRWELVEETEEDLGKTGPVRVTARRTLYGDRRLRERVREATGVDRQWRSLFASTLVTAPPLSRGITDLVVRTVAAPVAGSRFAADLRDRGFEGVGSVETSRPTVGDGTRARATRFSARIPVEGADPVDAEALLAVWGRDDHMLAAGGTYPVGRLRTAAGEAPFDPPAEYRRDLLELIRTVG
;
A
#
# COMPACT_ATOMS: atom_id res chain seq x y z
N MET A 1 11.67 -3.44 20.43
CA MET A 1 10.89 -2.72 19.41
C MET A 1 10.83 -3.61 18.19
N THR A 2 9.66 -3.76 17.57
CA THR A 2 9.48 -4.61 16.38
C THR A 2 9.71 -3.77 15.13
N ASP A 3 10.61 -4.21 14.26
CA ASP A 3 10.91 -3.57 12.98
C ASP A 3 9.75 -3.71 11.99
N ALA A 4 9.75 -2.93 10.92
CA ALA A 4 8.83 -3.13 9.80
C ALA A 4 9.18 -4.44 9.07
N PRO A 5 8.19 -5.26 8.69
CA PRO A 5 8.47 -6.46 7.91
C PRO A 5 8.92 -6.05 6.50
N VAL A 6 9.90 -6.77 5.96
CA VAL A 6 10.26 -6.68 4.54
C VAL A 6 9.44 -7.70 3.76
N PRO A 7 8.64 -7.31 2.75
CA PRO A 7 7.89 -8.25 1.91
C PRO A 7 8.81 -9.20 1.14
N ALA A 8 8.40 -10.45 0.94
CA ALA A 8 9.25 -11.47 0.29
C ALA A 8 9.72 -11.04 -1.10
N ALA A 9 8.84 -10.47 -1.93
CA ALA A 9 9.22 -10.03 -3.27
C ALA A 9 10.29 -8.94 -3.32
N VAL A 10 10.43 -8.12 -2.27
CA VAL A 10 11.54 -7.16 -2.19
C VAL A 10 12.88 -7.90 -2.05
N ARG A 11 12.90 -9.04 -1.37
CA ARG A 11 14.10 -9.87 -1.21
C ARG A 11 14.40 -10.69 -2.46
N GLU A 12 13.38 -11.02 -3.24
CA GLU A 12 13.46 -11.94 -4.39
C GLU A 12 13.64 -11.23 -5.74
N ASP A 13 13.26 -9.95 -5.84
CA ASP A 13 13.28 -9.18 -7.09
C ASP A 13 13.92 -7.80 -6.88
N ASP A 14 15.04 -7.55 -7.55
CA ASP A 14 15.84 -6.32 -7.52
C ASP A 14 15.16 -5.12 -8.21
N ARG A 15 13.94 -5.29 -8.73
CA ARG A 15 13.12 -4.16 -9.20
C ARG A 15 12.62 -3.28 -8.07
N TRP A 16 12.53 -3.80 -6.85
CA TRP A 16 11.99 -3.06 -5.71
C TRP A 16 13.10 -2.27 -5.02
N GLU A 17 12.96 -0.94 -5.01
CA GLU A 17 13.86 -0.05 -4.29
C GLU A 17 13.19 0.48 -3.02
N LEU A 18 13.92 0.55 -1.90
CA LEU A 18 13.42 1.21 -0.70
C LEU A 18 13.32 2.72 -0.99
N VAL A 19 12.11 3.26 -0.91
CA VAL A 19 11.82 4.68 -1.16
C VAL A 19 11.76 5.45 0.14
N GLU A 20 11.16 4.86 1.17
CA GLU A 20 10.89 5.55 2.43
C GLU A 20 10.83 4.56 3.59
N GLU A 21 11.39 4.96 4.72
CA GLU A 21 11.14 4.34 6.02
C GLU A 21 10.56 5.39 6.96
N THR A 22 9.43 5.07 7.59
CA THR A 22 8.66 6.01 8.41
C THR A 22 8.31 5.39 9.74
N GLU A 23 8.50 6.11 10.83
CA GLU A 23 7.85 5.84 12.11
C GLU A 23 6.84 6.96 12.41
N GLU A 24 5.58 6.59 12.64
CA GLU A 24 4.48 7.54 12.79
C GLU A 24 3.53 7.15 13.93
N ASP A 25 3.15 8.12 14.76
CA ASP A 25 2.03 7.98 15.70
C ASP A 25 0.71 8.12 14.93
N LEU A 26 -0.01 7.02 14.74
CA LEU A 26 -1.31 7.01 14.06
C LEU A 26 -2.43 7.59 14.93
N GLY A 27 -2.12 7.90 16.18
CA GLY A 27 -3.02 8.54 17.13
C GLY A 27 -3.44 7.63 18.27
N LYS A 28 -4.43 8.12 19.01
CA LYS A 28 -4.93 7.50 20.24
C LYS A 28 -6.42 7.22 20.12
N THR A 29 -6.85 6.02 20.52
CA THR A 29 -8.25 5.66 20.68
C THR A 29 -8.47 5.11 22.09
N GLY A 30 -9.28 5.80 22.89
CA GLY A 30 -9.42 5.48 24.31
C GLY A 30 -8.06 5.55 25.03
N PRO A 31 -7.65 4.55 25.81
CA PRO A 31 -6.33 4.52 26.45
C PRO A 31 -5.20 4.04 25.52
N VAL A 32 -5.51 3.56 24.30
CA VAL A 32 -4.54 2.90 23.41
C VAL A 32 -3.95 3.89 22.42
N ARG A 33 -2.61 3.99 22.39
CA ARG A 33 -1.86 4.66 21.32
C ARG A 33 -1.42 3.64 20.27
N VAL A 34 -1.42 4.02 18.99
CA VAL A 34 -0.96 3.17 17.89
C VAL A 34 0.21 3.84 17.19
N THR A 35 1.37 3.16 17.13
CA THR A 35 2.54 3.62 16.37
C THR A 35 2.79 2.67 15.20
N ALA A 36 2.97 3.23 14.02
CA ALA A 36 3.31 2.50 12.80
C ALA A 36 4.80 2.64 12.50
N ARG A 37 5.47 1.53 12.15
CA ARG A 37 6.76 1.54 11.47
C ARG A 37 6.58 0.96 10.10
N ARG A 38 6.76 1.77 9.06
CA ARG A 38 6.47 1.45 7.66
C ARG A 38 7.76 1.51 6.84
N THR A 39 7.93 0.52 5.97
CA THR A 39 8.83 0.60 4.81
C THR A 39 8.02 0.64 3.53
N LEU A 40 8.33 1.57 2.63
CA LEU A 40 7.74 1.72 1.31
C LEU A 40 8.79 1.42 0.24
N TYR A 41 8.40 0.63 -0.75
CA TYR A 41 9.21 0.27 -1.89
C TYR A 41 8.55 0.71 -3.20
N GLY A 42 9.38 1.14 -4.15
CA GLY A 42 8.98 1.52 -5.50
C GLY A 42 9.46 0.51 -6.53
N ASP A 43 8.68 0.36 -7.60
CA ASP A 43 9.09 -0.45 -8.76
C ASP A 43 10.02 0.38 -9.67
N ARG A 44 11.32 0.32 -9.39
CA ARG A 44 12.37 1.06 -10.08
C ARG A 44 12.38 0.78 -11.57
N ARG A 45 12.27 -0.49 -11.96
CA ARG A 45 12.24 -0.89 -13.38
C ARG A 45 11.04 -0.30 -14.12
N LEU A 46 9.87 -0.26 -13.49
CA LEU A 46 8.70 0.39 -14.10
C LEU A 46 8.90 1.90 -14.24
N ARG A 47 9.42 2.55 -13.19
CA ARG A 47 9.73 3.98 -13.20
C ARG A 47 10.70 4.34 -14.32
N GLU A 48 11.80 3.61 -14.46
CA GLU A 48 12.80 3.78 -15.51
C GLU A 48 12.18 3.63 -16.90
N ARG A 49 11.45 2.54 -17.17
CA ARG A 49 10.82 2.32 -18.48
C ARG A 49 9.81 3.40 -18.85
N VAL A 50 8.97 3.83 -17.91
CA VAL A 50 7.99 4.90 -18.19
C VAL A 50 8.73 6.22 -18.42
N ARG A 51 9.74 6.54 -17.62
CA ARG A 51 10.55 7.74 -17.83
C ARG A 51 11.23 7.75 -19.20
N GLU A 52 11.82 6.64 -19.63
CA GLU A 52 12.46 6.51 -20.93
C GLU A 52 11.48 6.67 -22.09
N ALA A 53 10.27 6.10 -21.98
CA ALA A 53 9.26 6.12 -23.04
C ALA A 53 8.37 7.38 -23.06
N THR A 54 8.37 8.17 -21.98
CA THR A 54 7.39 9.26 -21.82
C THR A 54 7.98 10.56 -21.27
N GLY A 55 9.20 10.53 -20.74
CA GLY A 55 9.79 11.64 -19.99
C GLY A 55 9.22 11.81 -18.57
N VAL A 56 8.17 11.09 -18.19
CA VAL A 56 7.49 11.26 -16.90
C VAL A 56 8.19 10.43 -15.83
N ASP A 57 8.82 11.10 -14.86
CA ASP A 57 9.52 10.46 -13.75
C ASP A 57 8.70 10.51 -12.44
N ARG A 58 8.07 9.39 -12.07
CA ARG A 58 7.36 9.24 -10.80
C ARG A 58 7.29 7.79 -10.34
N GLN A 59 6.90 7.59 -9.08
CA GLN A 59 6.56 6.26 -8.58
C GLN A 59 5.19 5.83 -9.14
N TRP A 60 5.21 4.85 -10.05
CA TRP A 60 4.01 4.30 -10.70
C TRP A 60 3.41 3.13 -9.95
N ARG A 61 4.27 2.24 -9.44
CA ARG A 61 3.89 1.08 -8.65
C ARG A 61 4.68 1.08 -7.35
N SER A 62 3.98 0.76 -6.28
CA SER A 62 4.55 0.72 -4.94
C SER A 62 4.01 -0.46 -4.16
N LEU A 63 4.79 -0.88 -3.16
CA LEU A 63 4.35 -1.75 -2.09
C LEU A 63 4.86 -1.20 -0.77
N PHE A 64 4.12 -1.37 0.30
CA PHE A 64 4.60 -1.07 1.64
C PHE A 64 4.20 -2.19 2.59
N ALA A 65 4.95 -2.29 3.67
CA ALA A 65 4.56 -3.08 4.83
C ALA A 65 4.92 -2.35 6.11
N SER A 66 4.12 -2.59 7.14
CA SER A 66 4.16 -1.83 8.38
C SER A 66 3.81 -2.70 9.57
N THR A 67 4.56 -2.51 10.65
CA THR A 67 4.22 -3.03 11.98
C THR A 67 3.49 -1.93 12.75
N LEU A 68 2.32 -2.28 13.31
CA LEU A 68 1.52 -1.41 14.16
C LEU A 68 1.59 -1.91 15.60
N VAL A 69 2.22 -1.13 16.47
CA VAL A 69 2.40 -1.43 17.88
C VAL A 69 1.45 -0.59 18.72
N THR A 70 0.90 -1.20 19.76
CA THR A 70 -0.03 -0.55 20.69
C THR A 70 0.61 -0.32 22.05
N ALA A 71 0.24 0.78 22.71
CA ALA A 71 0.60 1.07 24.09
C ALA A 71 -0.68 1.41 24.89
N PRO A 72 -1.06 0.62 25.92
CA PRO A 72 -0.43 -0.64 26.33
C PRO A 72 -0.60 -1.76 25.26
N PRO A 73 0.24 -2.82 25.30
CA PRO A 73 0.10 -3.96 24.39
C PRO A 73 -1.28 -4.62 24.51
N LEU A 74 -1.82 -5.09 23.39
CA LEU A 74 -3.10 -5.80 23.36
C LEU A 74 -2.92 -7.29 23.65
N SER A 75 -3.90 -7.86 24.34
CA SER A 75 -4.04 -9.32 24.39
C SER A 75 -4.52 -9.86 23.04
N ARG A 76 -4.10 -11.07 22.66
CA ARG A 76 -4.51 -11.77 21.42
C ARG A 76 -6.03 -11.70 21.15
N GLY A 77 -6.85 -11.85 22.18
CA GLY A 77 -8.33 -11.86 22.03
C GLY A 77 -8.94 -10.51 21.65
N ILE A 78 -8.22 -9.40 21.86
CA ILE A 78 -8.70 -8.04 21.58
C ILE A 78 -8.10 -7.49 20.28
N THR A 79 -6.96 -8.03 19.81
CA THR A 79 -6.27 -7.57 18.61
C THR A 79 -7.17 -7.53 17.37
N ASP A 80 -7.94 -8.60 17.08
CA ASP A 80 -8.85 -8.62 15.92
C ASP A 80 -9.99 -7.58 16.02
N LEU A 81 -10.53 -7.40 17.24
CA LEU A 81 -11.52 -6.38 17.49
C LEU A 81 -10.95 -4.99 17.19
N VAL A 82 -9.75 -4.68 17.68
CA VAL A 82 -9.07 -3.40 17.47
C VAL A 82 -8.69 -3.18 16.00
N VAL A 83 -8.24 -4.21 15.30
CA VAL A 83 -8.01 -4.15 13.84
C VAL A 83 -9.28 -3.68 13.14
N ARG A 84 -10.42 -4.30 13.47
CA ARG A 84 -11.70 -4.01 12.82
C ARG A 84 -12.23 -2.61 13.14
N THR A 85 -12.16 -2.18 14.40
CA THR A 85 -12.85 -0.97 14.86
C THR A 85 -11.98 0.28 14.88
N VAL A 86 -10.64 0.12 14.93
CA VAL A 86 -9.70 1.23 15.07
C VAL A 86 -8.64 1.20 13.97
N ALA A 87 -7.80 0.17 13.93
CA ALA A 87 -6.58 0.21 13.13
C ALA A 87 -6.88 0.27 11.63
N ALA A 88 -7.80 -0.55 11.12
CA ALA A 88 -8.13 -0.53 9.69
C ALA A 88 -8.85 0.75 9.25
N PRO A 89 -9.83 1.31 9.99
CA PRO A 89 -10.37 2.65 9.68
C PRO A 89 -9.32 3.75 9.70
N VAL A 90 -8.46 3.81 10.73
CA VAL A 90 -7.42 4.84 10.86
C VAL A 90 -6.38 4.71 9.74
N ALA A 91 -5.87 3.50 9.52
CA ALA A 91 -4.92 3.23 8.45
C ALA A 91 -5.53 3.51 7.07
N GLY A 92 -6.82 3.19 6.86
CA GLY A 92 -7.52 3.49 5.62
C GLY A 92 -7.63 4.99 5.33
N SER A 93 -8.00 5.78 6.34
CA SER A 93 -8.04 7.24 6.24
C SER A 93 -6.66 7.84 5.99
N ARG A 94 -5.64 7.37 6.70
CA ARG A 94 -4.25 7.83 6.53
C ARG A 94 -3.72 7.46 5.15
N PHE A 95 -3.92 6.22 4.71
CA PHE A 95 -3.51 5.77 3.38
C PHE A 95 -4.16 6.59 2.27
N ALA A 96 -5.47 6.90 2.39
CA ALA A 96 -6.14 7.77 1.44
C ALA A 96 -5.58 9.21 1.45
N ALA A 97 -5.17 9.73 2.62
CA ALA A 97 -4.50 11.03 2.71
C ALA A 97 -3.11 10.98 2.05
N ASP A 98 -2.30 9.95 2.33
CA ASP A 98 -0.98 9.76 1.73
C ASP A 98 -1.05 9.68 0.20
N LEU A 99 -2.09 9.04 -0.35
CA LEU A 99 -2.32 9.03 -1.81
C LEU A 99 -2.54 10.46 -2.33
N ARG A 100 -3.37 11.26 -1.66
CA ARG A 100 -3.63 12.66 -2.07
C ARG A 100 -2.37 13.52 -1.95
N ASP A 101 -1.60 13.36 -0.88
CA ASP A 101 -0.34 14.08 -0.65
C ASP A 101 0.70 13.72 -1.72
N ARG A 102 0.66 12.50 -2.27
CA ARG A 102 1.47 12.05 -3.42
C ARG A 102 0.89 12.47 -4.78
N GLY A 103 -0.12 13.34 -4.79
CA GLY A 103 -0.74 13.88 -5.99
C GLY A 103 -1.74 12.96 -6.67
N PHE A 104 -2.25 11.91 -6.02
CA PHE A 104 -3.37 11.15 -6.57
C PHE A 104 -4.68 11.93 -6.39
N GLU A 105 -5.51 11.93 -7.43
CA GLU A 105 -6.80 12.61 -7.46
C GLU A 105 -7.97 11.63 -7.37
N GLY A 106 -9.13 12.12 -6.92
CA GLY A 106 -10.35 11.31 -6.89
C GLY A 106 -10.27 10.07 -5.99
N VAL A 107 -9.38 10.08 -4.98
CA VAL A 107 -9.14 8.95 -4.09
C VAL A 107 -10.41 8.58 -3.33
N GLY A 108 -10.94 7.39 -3.62
CA GLY A 108 -12.15 6.85 -3.00
C GLY A 108 -12.04 5.35 -2.74
N SER A 109 -12.64 4.87 -1.66
CA SER A 109 -12.74 3.43 -1.36
C SER A 109 -13.82 2.79 -2.22
N VAL A 110 -13.49 1.71 -2.92
CA VAL A 110 -14.43 1.04 -3.84
C VAL A 110 -14.89 -0.33 -3.33
N GLU A 111 -14.07 -1.01 -2.55
CA GLU A 111 -14.38 -2.37 -2.09
C GLU A 111 -13.69 -2.65 -0.76
N THR A 112 -14.38 -3.35 0.15
CA THR A 112 -13.76 -3.96 1.33
C THR A 112 -13.94 -5.47 1.26
N SER A 113 -12.87 -6.21 1.44
CA SER A 113 -12.85 -7.67 1.46
C SER A 113 -12.08 -8.18 2.66
N ARG A 114 -12.13 -9.50 2.87
CA ARG A 114 -11.38 -10.15 3.94
C ARG A 114 -10.55 -11.32 3.40
N PRO A 115 -9.41 -11.10 2.73
CA PRO A 115 -8.58 -12.21 2.29
C PRO A 115 -7.89 -12.89 3.48
N THR A 116 -7.55 -14.17 3.30
CA THR A 116 -6.64 -14.87 4.21
C THR A 116 -5.19 -14.51 3.85
N VAL A 117 -4.35 -14.26 4.85
CA VAL A 117 -2.91 -13.96 4.74
C VAL A 117 -2.08 -14.99 5.49
N GLY A 118 -0.80 -15.13 5.13
CA GLY A 118 0.24 -15.92 5.81
C GLY A 118 -0.25 -17.15 6.57
N ASP A 119 -0.45 -16.96 7.88
CA ASP A 119 -0.76 -17.97 8.90
C ASP A 119 -2.23 -18.42 8.98
N GLY A 120 -3.06 -18.03 8.01
CA GLY A 120 -4.50 -18.28 8.05
C GLY A 120 -5.33 -17.13 8.63
N THR A 121 -4.69 -16.05 9.09
CA THR A 121 -5.38 -14.86 9.61
C THR A 121 -6.17 -14.15 8.52
N ARG A 122 -7.31 -13.57 8.90
CA ARG A 122 -8.17 -12.79 8.01
C ARG A 122 -7.77 -11.32 8.06
N ALA A 123 -7.22 -10.81 6.98
CA ALA A 123 -6.93 -9.38 6.87
C ALA A 123 -8.20 -8.61 6.47
N ARG A 124 -8.35 -7.38 6.98
CA ARG A 124 -9.32 -6.43 6.46
C ARG A 124 -8.65 -5.65 5.33
N ALA A 125 -9.08 -5.92 4.10
CA ALA A 125 -8.50 -5.30 2.91
C ALA A 125 -9.47 -4.29 2.28
N THR A 126 -9.01 -3.07 2.05
CA THR A 126 -9.76 -1.99 1.39
C THR A 126 -9.07 -1.64 0.08
N ARG A 127 -9.82 -1.70 -1.02
CA ARG A 127 -9.37 -1.23 -2.34
C ARG A 127 -9.82 0.21 -2.53
N PHE A 128 -8.94 1.02 -3.09
CA PHE A 128 -9.17 2.40 -3.48
C PHE A 128 -9.00 2.54 -4.98
N SER A 129 -9.83 3.40 -5.59
CA SER A 129 -9.63 3.93 -6.93
C SER A 129 -9.06 5.33 -6.83
N ALA A 130 -8.20 5.70 -7.76
CA ALA A 130 -7.66 7.04 -7.88
C ALA A 130 -7.21 7.31 -9.32
N ARG A 131 -6.87 8.56 -9.61
CA ARG A 131 -6.25 8.96 -10.87
C ARG A 131 -4.91 9.62 -10.62
N ILE A 132 -3.99 9.38 -11.53
CA ILE A 132 -2.65 9.95 -11.54
C ILE A 132 -2.64 11.08 -12.57
N PRO A 133 -2.57 12.36 -12.16
CA PRO A 133 -2.39 13.45 -13.11
C PRO A 133 -1.02 13.33 -13.78
N VAL A 134 -1.00 13.57 -15.09
CA VAL A 134 0.20 13.57 -15.92
C VAL A 134 0.22 14.87 -16.72
N GLU A 135 1.29 15.64 -16.61
CA GLU A 135 1.41 16.90 -17.34
C GLU A 135 1.48 16.64 -18.85
N GLY A 136 0.65 17.34 -19.62
CA GLY A 136 0.59 17.19 -21.07
C GLY A 136 -0.05 15.88 -21.57
N ALA A 137 -0.75 15.15 -20.72
CA ALA A 137 -1.42 13.89 -21.05
C ALA A 137 -2.72 13.68 -20.26
N ASP A 138 -3.50 12.67 -20.67
CA ASP A 138 -4.69 12.26 -19.92
C ASP A 138 -4.30 11.64 -18.56
N PRO A 139 -5.08 11.88 -17.48
CA PRO A 139 -4.85 11.22 -16.21
C PRO A 139 -4.95 9.70 -16.33
N VAL A 140 -4.11 9.01 -15.57
CA VAL A 140 -4.03 7.54 -15.61
C VAL A 140 -4.77 6.96 -14.42
N ASP A 141 -5.75 6.09 -14.70
CA ASP A 141 -6.45 5.36 -13.64
C ASP A 141 -5.47 4.48 -12.86
N ALA A 142 -5.61 4.50 -11.54
CA ALA A 142 -4.81 3.72 -10.62
C ALA A 142 -5.69 3.09 -9.55
N GLU A 143 -5.23 1.95 -9.06
CA GLU A 143 -5.82 1.32 -7.88
C GLU A 143 -4.78 1.25 -6.76
N ALA A 144 -5.30 1.19 -5.54
CA ALA A 144 -4.51 0.95 -4.36
C ALA A 144 -5.20 -0.07 -3.47
N LEU A 145 -4.42 -0.84 -2.73
CA LEU A 145 -4.92 -1.81 -1.78
C LEU A 145 -4.22 -1.61 -0.44
N LEU A 146 -5.00 -1.62 0.64
CA LEU A 146 -4.50 -1.65 2.02
C LEU A 146 -5.12 -2.85 2.71
N ALA A 147 -4.30 -3.70 3.31
CA ALA A 147 -4.71 -4.80 4.17
C ALA A 147 -4.17 -4.59 5.58
N VAL A 148 -5.02 -4.81 6.60
CA VAL A 148 -4.64 -4.73 8.01
C VAL A 148 -5.10 -5.99 8.75
N TRP A 149 -4.23 -6.60 9.55
CA TRP A 149 -4.53 -7.80 10.32
C TRP A 149 -3.80 -7.85 11.65
N GLY A 150 -4.30 -8.68 12.57
CA GLY A 150 -3.63 -8.94 13.84
C GLY A 150 -2.55 -10.00 13.68
N ARG A 151 -1.47 -9.88 14.46
CA ARG A 151 -0.42 -10.89 14.59
C ARG A 151 -0.03 -10.94 16.05
N ASP A 152 -0.51 -11.94 16.76
CA ASP A 152 -0.25 -12.15 18.18
C ASP A 152 -0.60 -10.91 19.06
N ASP A 153 0.40 -10.16 19.50
CA ASP A 153 0.31 -8.98 20.37
C ASP A 153 0.42 -7.64 19.61
N HIS A 154 0.62 -7.67 18.30
CA HIS A 154 0.71 -6.50 17.43
C HIS A 154 -0.21 -6.65 16.22
N MET A 155 -0.20 -5.65 15.35
CA MET A 155 -0.93 -5.69 14.08
C MET A 155 0.04 -5.40 12.95
N LEU A 156 -0.30 -5.88 11.76
CA LEU A 156 0.44 -5.66 10.54
C LEU A 156 -0.46 -4.92 9.55
N ALA A 157 0.15 -4.07 8.73
CA ALA A 157 -0.49 -3.47 7.59
C ALA A 157 0.42 -3.61 6.37
N ALA A 158 -0.15 -3.97 5.23
CA ALA A 158 0.56 -4.02 3.96
C ALA A 158 -0.34 -3.58 2.83
N GLY A 159 0.26 -3.08 1.77
CA GLY A 159 -0.50 -2.51 0.68
C GLY A 159 0.40 -1.98 -0.43
N GLY A 160 -0.19 -1.23 -1.33
CA GLY A 160 0.51 -0.69 -2.47
C GLY A 160 -0.41 0.02 -3.45
N THR A 161 0.22 0.56 -4.49
CA THR A 161 -0.45 1.26 -5.59
C THR A 161 0.02 0.69 -6.92
N TYR A 162 -0.84 0.69 -7.93
CA TYR A 162 -0.50 0.30 -9.28
C TYR A 162 -1.41 1.00 -10.31
N PRO A 163 -0.89 1.30 -11.52
CA PRO A 163 -1.74 1.82 -12.58
C PRO A 163 -2.62 0.70 -13.14
N VAL A 164 -3.83 1.07 -13.57
CA VAL A 164 -4.77 0.20 -14.29
C VAL A 164 -5.18 0.79 -15.64
N GLY A 165 -5.04 2.10 -15.82
CA GLY A 165 -5.27 2.81 -17.07
C GLY A 165 -4.04 2.80 -17.98
N ARG A 166 -4.27 2.86 -19.29
CA ARG A 166 -3.19 3.01 -20.28
C ARG A 166 -2.51 4.37 -20.12
N LEU A 167 -1.19 4.37 -20.16
CA LEU A 167 -0.38 5.59 -20.21
C LEU A 167 -0.23 6.02 -21.66
N ARG A 168 -0.81 7.17 -22.03
CA ARG A 168 -0.68 7.78 -23.36
C ARG A 168 -0.03 9.15 -23.22
N THR A 169 1.00 9.44 -24.01
CA THR A 169 1.60 10.78 -24.06
C THR A 169 1.35 11.47 -25.39
N ALA A 170 1.33 12.81 -25.37
CA ALA A 170 1.15 13.64 -26.56
C ALA A 170 2.19 13.39 -27.67
N ALA A 171 3.37 12.85 -27.33
CA ALA A 171 4.45 12.58 -28.28
C ALA A 171 4.24 11.34 -29.18
N GLY A 172 3.16 10.57 -29.00
CA GLY A 172 2.83 9.43 -29.89
C GLY A 172 3.71 8.18 -29.73
N GLU A 173 4.60 8.13 -28.75
CA GLU A 173 5.34 6.91 -28.40
C GLU A 173 4.42 5.88 -27.71
N ALA A 174 4.78 4.60 -27.85
CA ALA A 174 3.92 3.45 -27.59
C ALA A 174 3.28 3.51 -26.19
N PRO A 175 1.95 3.31 -26.07
CA PRO A 175 1.29 3.38 -24.78
C PRO A 175 1.83 2.31 -23.83
N PHE A 176 2.13 2.68 -22.58
CA PHE A 176 2.38 1.67 -21.56
C PHE A 176 1.02 1.14 -21.07
N ASP A 177 0.76 -0.12 -21.38
CA ASP A 177 -0.42 -0.85 -20.90
C ASP A 177 -0.05 -1.55 -19.58
N PRO A 178 -0.62 -1.17 -18.44
CA PRO A 178 -0.36 -1.86 -17.19
C PRO A 178 -0.75 -3.34 -17.26
N PRO A 179 0.13 -4.26 -16.83
CA PRO A 179 -0.21 -5.65 -16.66
C PRO A 179 -1.45 -5.83 -15.78
N ALA A 180 -2.42 -6.61 -16.27
CA ALA A 180 -3.62 -6.99 -15.51
C ALA A 180 -3.28 -7.76 -14.21
N GLU A 181 -2.08 -8.33 -14.13
CA GLU A 181 -1.62 -9.15 -13.02
C GLU A 181 -1.22 -8.34 -11.78
N TYR A 182 -1.01 -7.01 -11.88
CA TYR A 182 -0.53 -6.19 -10.76
C TYR A 182 -1.37 -6.30 -9.50
N ARG A 183 -2.70 -6.43 -9.64
CA ARG A 183 -3.60 -6.67 -8.51
C ARG A 183 -3.33 -8.02 -7.85
N ARG A 184 -3.21 -9.08 -8.65
CA ARG A 184 -2.96 -10.44 -8.15
C ARG A 184 -1.60 -10.49 -7.46
N ASP A 185 -0.57 -9.93 -8.11
CA ASP A 185 0.77 -9.83 -7.55
C ASP A 185 0.71 -9.14 -6.20
N LEU A 186 0.11 -7.94 -6.10
CA LEU A 186 0.05 -7.20 -4.83
C LEU A 186 -0.64 -8.00 -3.72
N LEU A 187 -1.71 -8.73 -4.03
CA LEU A 187 -2.38 -9.61 -3.07
C LEU A 187 -1.47 -10.75 -2.61
N GLU A 188 -0.72 -11.37 -3.52
CA GLU A 188 0.28 -12.39 -3.18
C GLU A 188 1.38 -11.79 -2.31
N LEU A 189 1.87 -10.59 -2.61
CA LEU A 189 2.88 -9.90 -1.80
C LEU A 189 2.38 -9.64 -0.38
N ILE A 190 1.16 -9.12 -0.23
CA ILE A 190 0.53 -8.87 1.08
C ILE A 190 0.45 -10.17 1.89
N ARG A 191 0.15 -11.31 1.25
CA ARG A 191 0.06 -12.61 1.95
C ARG A 191 1.40 -13.10 2.49
N THR A 192 2.52 -12.63 1.95
CA THR A 192 3.88 -13.01 2.38
C THR A 192 4.40 -12.17 3.55
N VAL A 193 3.70 -11.09 3.92
CA VAL A 193 4.05 -10.25 5.06
C VAL A 193 3.63 -10.98 6.34
N GLY A 194 4.56 -11.23 7.25
CA GLY A 194 4.28 -11.95 8.50
C GLY A 194 5.47 -12.08 9.43
#